data_AF-A0A832SHT4-F1
#
_entry.id   AF-A0A832SHT4-F1
#
_cell.length_a   1.000
_cell.length_b   1.000
_cell.length_c   1.000
_cell.angle_alpha   90.00
_cell.angle_beta   90.00
_cell.angle_gamma   90.00
#
_symmetry.space_group_name_H-M   'P 1'
#
loop_
_entity.id
_entity.type
_entity.pdbx_description
1 polymer ?
#
loop_
_entity_poly.entity_id
_entity_poly.type
_entity_poly.pdbx_seq_one_letter_code
_entity_poly.pdbx_strand_id
1 'polypeptide(L)'
;MDATSIAITIAHLVVGFILVFYAAKAYKKTKYPPMLLLVIGFTFLVLGETVVDDYITFLNNDILENIIAESFEITGFIILILAVKKS
;
A
#
# COMPACT_ATOMS: atom_id res chain seq x y z
N MET A 1 -3.01 -21.16 5.51
CA MET A 1 -1.96 -20.21 5.94
C MET A 1 -1.38 -20.70 7.24
N ASP A 2 -0.06 -20.76 7.34
CA ASP A 2 0.64 -21.14 8.57
C ASP A 2 0.68 -19.95 9.54
N ALA A 3 0.78 -20.21 10.85
CA ALA A 3 0.78 -19.15 11.86
C ALA A 3 1.88 -18.09 11.62
N THR A 4 3.01 -18.49 11.04
CA THR A 4 4.12 -17.61 10.67
C THR A 4 3.75 -16.65 9.53
N SER A 5 3.05 -17.13 8.48
CA SER A 5 2.68 -16.27 7.35
C SER A 5 1.68 -15.21 7.78
N ILE A 6 0.69 -15.60 8.59
CA ILE A 6 -0.30 -14.68 9.17
C ILE A 6 0.39 -13.60 10.02
N ALA A 7 1.37 -13.97 10.84
CA ALA A 7 2.12 -13.01 11.65
C ALA A 7 2.90 -11.99 10.79
N ILE A 8 3.48 -12.44 9.67
CA ILE A 8 4.21 -11.58 8.73
C ILE A 8 3.23 -10.61 8.04
N THR A 9 2.07 -11.08 7.57
CA THR A 9 1.03 -10.23 6.97
C THR A 9 0.55 -9.17 7.95
N ILE A 10 0.25 -9.55 9.20
CA ILE A 10 -0.17 -8.61 10.24
C ILE A 10 0.93 -7.57 10.51
N ALA A 11 2.18 -8.00 10.61
CA ALA A 11 3.30 -7.08 10.81
C ALA A 11 3.45 -6.09 9.64
N HIS A 12 3.38 -6.57 8.39
CA HIS A 12 3.41 -5.71 7.20
C HIS A 12 2.26 -4.70 7.20
N LEU A 13 1.04 -5.15 7.50
CA LEU A 13 -0.15 -4.29 7.57
C LEU A 13 0.04 -3.19 8.63
N VAL A 14 0.44 -3.57 9.84
CA VAL A 14 0.64 -2.63 10.96
C VAL A 14 1.73 -1.62 10.63
N VAL A 15 2.91 -2.09 10.18
CA VAL A 15 4.03 -1.20 9.83
C VAL A 15 3.65 -0.29 8.66
N GLY A 16 3.00 -0.84 7.63
CA GLY A 16 2.49 -0.10 6.49
C GLY A 16 1.56 1.04 6.90
N PHE A 17 0.55 0.76 7.72
CA PHE A 17 -0.37 1.79 8.21
C PHE A 17 0.31 2.81 9.13
N ILE A 18 1.31 2.42 9.91
CA ILE A 18 2.11 3.35 10.72
C ILE A 18 2.85 4.34 9.80
N LEU A 19 3.46 3.87 8.71
CA LEU A 19 4.15 4.73 7.74
C LEU A 19 3.18 5.70 7.05
N VAL A 20 2.02 5.20 6.61
CA VAL A 20 0.94 6.02 6.04
C VAL A 20 0.48 7.09 7.04
N PHE A 21 0.31 6.71 8.31
CA PHE A 21 -0.07 7.64 9.38
C PHE A 21 0.97 8.74 9.57
N TYR A 22 2.27 8.40 9.59
CA TYR A 22 3.33 9.40 9.72
C TYR A 22 3.38 10.35 8.52
N ALA A 23 3.25 9.83 7.30
CA ALA A 23 3.18 10.65 6.09
C ALA A 23 1.96 11.60 6.14
N ALA A 24 0.80 11.11 6.62
CA ALA A 24 -0.41 11.91 6.75
C ALA A 24 -0.29 12.98 7.83
N LYS A 25 0.30 12.64 8.97
CA LYS A 25 0.60 13.59 10.06
C LYS A 25 1.55 14.68 9.57
N ALA A 26 2.58 14.31 8.81
CA ALA A 26 3.55 15.23 8.27
C ALA A 26 2.92 16.16 7.21
N TYR A 27 2.08 15.64 6.32
CA TYR A 27 1.28 16.45 5.39
C TYR A 27 0.38 17.46 6.12
N LYS A 28 -0.30 17.04 7.19
CA LYS A 28 -1.16 17.94 7.98
C LYS A 28 -0.37 19.12 8.55
N LYS A 29 0.88 18.91 8.94
CA LYS A 29 1.77 19.94 9.53
C LYS A 29 2.39 20.85 8.48
N THR A 30 2.90 20.30 7.38
CA THR A 30 3.67 21.07 6.39
C THR A 30 2.83 21.58 5.22
N LYS A 31 1.65 20.97 4.98
CA LYS A 31 0.82 21.17 3.79
C LYS A 31 1.57 20.95 2.48
N TYR A 32 2.68 20.22 2.53
CA TYR A 32 3.55 20.00 1.38
C TYR A 32 2.96 18.93 0.46
N PRO A 33 2.55 19.27 -0.78
CA PRO A 33 1.79 18.36 -1.63
C PRO A 33 2.46 16.99 -1.91
N PRO A 34 3.80 16.89 -2.05
CA PRO A 34 4.47 15.59 -2.17
C PRO A 34 4.19 14.63 -1.02
N MET A 35 4.00 15.11 0.21
CA MET A 35 3.69 14.23 1.34
C MET A 35 2.31 13.56 1.21
N LEU A 36 1.34 14.23 0.58
CA LEU A 36 0.04 13.63 0.31
C LEU A 36 0.15 12.55 -0.76
N LEU A 37 1.03 12.72 -1.76
CA LEU A 37 1.31 11.67 -2.74
C LEU A 37 1.95 10.46 -2.06
N LEU A 38 2.88 10.66 -1.11
CA LEU A 38 3.44 9.56 -0.32
C LEU A 38 2.35 8.79 0.46
N VAL A 39 1.42 9.50 1.11
CA VAL A 39 0.28 8.86 1.80
C VAL A 39 -0.50 7.96 0.84
N ILE A 40 -0.87 8.47 -0.33
CA ILE A 40 -1.66 7.72 -1.30
C ILE A 40 -0.84 6.54 -1.86
N GLY A 41 0.40 6.77 -2.27
CA GLY A 41 1.26 5.72 -2.84
C GLY A 41 1.49 4.58 -1.86
N PHE A 42 1.88 4.89 -0.62
CA PHE A 42 2.06 3.85 0.41
C PHE A 42 0.75 3.15 0.78
N THR A 43 -0.40 3.84 0.74
CA THR A 43 -1.69 3.19 0.98
C THR A 43 -2.00 2.16 -0.12
N PHE A 44 -1.75 2.49 -1.39
CA PHE A 44 -1.94 1.55 -2.50
C PHE A 44 -1.02 0.33 -2.38
N LEU A 45 0.25 0.53 -2.04
CA LEU A 45 1.20 -0.57 -1.83
C LEU A 45 0.76 -1.49 -0.70
N VAL A 46 0.40 -0.93 0.46
CA VAL A 46 -0.02 -1.75 1.62
C VAL A 46 -1.29 -2.51 1.30
N LEU A 47 -2.29 -1.88 0.66
CA LEU A 47 -3.53 -2.56 0.32
C LEU A 47 -3.33 -3.63 -0.76
N GLY A 48 -2.51 -3.37 -1.78
CA GLY A 48 -2.18 -4.34 -2.81
C GLY A 48 -1.55 -5.60 -2.23
N GLU A 49 -0.47 -5.43 -1.49
CA GLU A 49 0.31 -6.54 -0.92
C GLU A 49 -0.44 -7.32 0.17
N THR A 50 -1.22 -6.65 1.01
CA THR A 50 -1.77 -7.30 2.23
C THR A 50 -3.27 -7.58 2.19
N VAL A 51 -4.03 -6.84 1.40
CA VAL A 51 -5.49 -6.98 1.35
C VAL A 51 -5.93 -7.62 0.05
N VAL A 52 -5.34 -7.20 -1.08
CA VAL A 52 -5.71 -7.78 -2.37
C VAL A 52 -5.11 -9.18 -2.51
N ASP A 53 -3.80 -9.33 -2.27
CA ASP A 53 -3.11 -10.61 -2.44
C ASP A 53 -3.57 -11.67 -1.42
N ASP A 54 -3.59 -11.33 -0.13
CA ASP A 54 -3.87 -12.29 0.95
C ASP A 54 -5.37 -12.49 1.26
N TYR A 55 -6.26 -11.54 0.91
CA TYR A 55 -7.66 -11.54 1.37
C TYR A 55 -8.72 -11.55 0.27
N ILE A 56 -8.40 -11.19 -0.98
CA ILE A 56 -9.36 -11.27 -2.09
C ILE A 56 -9.23 -12.64 -2.75
N THR A 57 -9.74 -13.69 -2.10
CA THR A 57 -9.99 -15.02 -2.71
C THR A 57 -11.41 -15.15 -3.27
N PHE A 58 -12.16 -14.05 -3.30
CA PHE A 58 -13.59 -14.06 -3.62
C PHE A 58 -13.87 -14.10 -5.13
N LEU A 59 -12.87 -13.83 -5.97
CA LEU A 59 -13.03 -13.83 -7.42
C LEU A 59 -12.89 -15.24 -8.03
N ASN A 60 -12.43 -16.22 -7.25
CA ASN A 60 -12.32 -17.63 -7.63
C ASN A 60 -11.50 -17.81 -8.93
N ASN A 61 -10.59 -16.85 -9.19
CA ASN A 61 -9.78 -16.77 -10.40
C ASN A 61 -8.42 -16.13 -10.06
N ASP A 62 -7.44 -17.00 -9.81
CA ASP A 62 -6.07 -16.63 -9.44
C ASP A 62 -5.42 -15.64 -10.42
N ILE A 63 -5.74 -15.72 -11.71
CA ILE A 63 -5.18 -14.81 -12.73
C ILE A 63 -5.71 -13.38 -12.52
N LEU A 64 -7.01 -13.23 -12.27
CA LEU A 64 -7.61 -11.92 -12.03
C LEU A 64 -7.15 -11.33 -10.70
N GLU A 65 -7.05 -12.14 -9.65
CA GLU A 65 -6.59 -11.71 -8.32
C GLU A 65 -5.15 -11.16 -8.40
N ASN A 66 -4.23 -11.90 -9.03
CA ASN A 66 -2.85 -11.47 -9.26
C ASN A 66 -2.76 -10.18 -10.10
N ILE A 67 -3.55 -10.06 -11.18
CA ILE A 67 -3.56 -8.84 -12.00
C ILE A 67 -4.00 -7.62 -11.18
N ILE A 68 -5.00 -7.79 -10.30
CA ILE A 68 -5.48 -6.70 -9.46
C ILE A 68 -4.41 -6.33 -8.44
N ALA A 69 -3.80 -7.30 -7.74
CA ALA A 69 -2.73 -7.05 -6.77
C ALA A 69 -1.57 -6.27 -7.39
N GLU A 70 -1.05 -6.76 -8.52
CA GLU A 70 0.04 -6.13 -9.26
C GLU A 70 -0.34 -4.72 -9.74
N SER A 71 -1.60 -4.50 -10.14
CA SER A 71 -2.05 -3.18 -10.58
C SER A 71 -2.06 -2.14 -9.44
N PHE A 72 -2.41 -2.57 -8.22
CA PHE A 72 -2.33 -1.73 -7.03
C PHE A 72 -0.88 -1.37 -6.73
N GLU A 73 0.03 -2.35 -6.84
CA GLU A 73 1.45 -2.15 -6.59
C GLU A 73 2.07 -1.16 -7.57
N ILE A 74 1.88 -1.39 -8.88
CA ILE A 74 2.38 -0.51 -9.95
C ILE A 74 1.83 0.91 -9.79
N THR A 75 0.53 1.04 -9.47
CA THR A 75 -0.10 2.35 -9.22
C THR A 75 0.54 3.04 -8.02
N GLY A 76 0.79 2.31 -6.94
CA GLY A 76 1.50 2.79 -5.76
C GLY A 76 2.88 3.35 -6.11
N PHE A 77 3.68 2.60 -6.89
CA PHE A 77 5.00 3.04 -7.32
C PHE A 77 4.97 4.27 -8.22
N ILE A 78 4.04 4.35 -9.17
CA ILE A 78 3.87 5.54 -10.03
C ILE A 78 3.62 6.77 -9.15
N ILE A 79 2.75 6.67 -8.16
CA ILE A 79 2.43 7.77 -7.25
C ILE A 79 3.65 8.16 -6.40
N LEU A 80 4.44 7.20 -5.93
CA LEU A 80 5.70 7.48 -5.22
C LEU A 80 6.72 8.20 -6.11
N ILE A 81 6.88 7.79 -7.36
CA ILE A 81 7.75 8.47 -8.33
C ILE A 81 7.27 9.92 -8.55
N LEU A 82 5.95 10.12 -8.68
CA LEU A 82 5.37 11.47 -8.80
C LEU A 82 5.60 12.31 -7.53
N ALA A 83 5.56 11.68 -6.35
CA ALA A 83 5.85 12.35 -5.08
C ALA A 83 7.29 12.89 -5.08
N VAL A 84 8.26 12.04 -5.46
CA VAL A 84 9.68 12.42 -5.51
C VAL A 84 9.94 13.47 -6.58
N LYS A 85 9.38 13.31 -7.79
CA LYS A 85 9.56 14.28 -8.89
C LYS A 85 9.03 15.68 -8.56
N LYS A 86 8.02 15.76 -7.70
CA LYS A 86 7.39 17.03 -7.30
C LYS A 86 7.99 17.61 -6.01
N SER A 87 8.93 16.90 -5.39
CA SER A 87 9.66 17.35 -4.21
C SER A 87 10.86 18.21 -4.58
#